data_AF-A0A2Z7DHI6-F1
#
_entry.id   AF-A0A2Z7DHI6-F1
#
_cell.length_a   1.000
_cell.length_b   1.000
_cell.length_c   1.000
_cell.angle_alpha   90.00
_cell.angle_beta   90.00
_cell.angle_gamma   90.00
#
_symmetry.space_group_name_H-M   'P 1'
#
loop_
_entity.id
_entity.type
_entity.pdbx_description
1 polymer ?
#
loop_
_entity_poly.entity_id
_entity_poly.type
_entity_poly.pdbx_seq_one_letter_code
_entity_poly.pdbx_strand_id
1 'polypeptide(L)'
;MYEDHSWNCPDDGNKYWQIVEKKRVNKFLFGLNKNLDEVRGSIQGMKQQISLQEAFAEVRREESRKKVMLGTPTSDSHIENSALAVRAVEVLVRCDVNNDG
;
A
#
# COMPACT_ATOMS: atom_id res chain seq x y z
N MET A 1 -9.50 -12.84 30.55
CA MET A 1 -9.01 -14.14 31.04
C MET A 1 -8.40 -14.85 29.84
N TYR A 2 -7.08 -15.08 29.81
CA TYR A 2 -6.47 -15.91 28.78
C TYR A 2 -6.67 -17.38 29.21
N GLU A 3 -7.11 -18.24 28.30
CA GLU A 3 -7.29 -19.67 28.61
C GLU A 3 -5.92 -20.34 28.74
N ASP A 4 -5.56 -20.68 29.98
CA ASP A 4 -4.34 -21.44 30.28
C ASP A 4 -4.56 -22.91 29.91
N HIS A 5 -4.02 -23.31 28.77
CA HIS A 5 -4.14 -24.68 28.26
C HIS A 5 -2.90 -25.47 28.68
N SER A 6 -3.08 -26.45 29.58
CA SER A 6 -2.03 -27.41 29.93
C SER A 6 -1.82 -28.42 28.80
N TRP A 7 -0.87 -28.14 27.91
CA TRP A 7 -0.49 -29.04 26.82
C TRP A 7 0.34 -30.22 27.35
N ASN A 8 -0.17 -31.45 27.22
CA ASN A 8 0.54 -32.66 27.64
C ASN A 8 1.65 -33.09 26.66
N CYS A 9 1.58 -32.63 25.41
CA CYS A 9 2.56 -32.91 24.36
C CYS A 9 3.05 -31.60 23.71
N PRO A 10 4.37 -31.43 23.50
CA PRO A 10 4.92 -30.25 22.82
C PRO A 10 4.37 -30.04 21.41
N ASP A 11 3.97 -31.11 20.71
CA ASP A 11 3.36 -31.01 19.38
C ASP A 11 1.97 -30.36 19.41
N ASP A 12 1.22 -30.51 20.50
CA ASP A 12 -0.14 -29.99 20.60
C ASP A 12 -0.14 -28.47 20.79
N GLY A 13 0.82 -27.95 21.56
CA GLY A 13 1.04 -26.50 21.68
C GLY A 13 1.35 -25.85 20.33
N ASN A 14 2.21 -26.48 19.52
CA ASN A 14 2.54 -26.01 18.18
C ASN A 14 1.33 -26.02 17.24
N LYS A 15 0.55 -27.11 17.24
CA LYS A 15 -0.68 -27.20 16.43
C LYS A 15 -1.70 -26.15 16.85
N TYR A 16 -1.90 -25.95 18.16
CA TYR A 16 -2.80 -24.92 18.66
C TYR A 16 -2.35 -23.53 18.23
N TRP A 17 -1.05 -23.22 18.35
CA TRP A 17 -0.51 -21.96 17.90
C TRP A 17 -0.77 -21.72 16.41
N GLN A 18 -0.57 -22.72 15.55
CA GLN A 18 -0.89 -22.63 14.12
C GLN A 18 -2.38 -22.38 13.86
N ILE A 19 -3.28 -23.00 14.63
CA ILE A 19 -4.73 -22.79 14.52
C ILE A 19 -5.10 -21.36 14.93
N VAL A 20 -4.54 -20.87 16.05
CA VAL A 20 -4.79 -19.51 16.55
C VAL A 20 -4.26 -18.48 15.56
N GLU A 21 -3.05 -18.67 15.04
CA GLU A 21 -2.42 -17.78 14.07
C GLU A 21 -3.24 -17.72 12.78
N LYS A 22 -3.67 -18.88 12.26
CA LYS A 22 -4.56 -18.96 11.10
C LYS A 22 -5.90 -18.26 11.35
N LYS A 23 -6.48 -18.38 12.55
CA LYS A 23 -7.72 -17.65 12.91
C LYS A 23 -7.50 -16.14 12.94
N ARG A 24 -6.36 -15.68 13.48
CA ARG A 24 -6.00 -14.25 13.54
C ARG A 24 -5.81 -13.66 12.14
N VAL A 25 -5.07 -14.35 11.27
CA VAL A 25 -4.87 -13.95 9.88
C VAL A 25 -6.21 -13.86 9.16
N ASN A 26 -7.07 -14.89 9.24
CA ASN A 26 -8.37 -14.84 8.59
C ASN A 26 -9.26 -13.70 9.12
N LYS A 27 -9.26 -13.45 10.43
CA LYS A 27 -10.00 -12.33 11.02
C LYS A 27 -9.47 -10.98 10.52
N PHE A 28 -8.16 -10.83 10.40
CA PHE A 28 -7.52 -9.65 9.85
C PHE A 28 -7.94 -9.43 8.39
N LEU A 29 -7.82 -10.46 7.54
CA LEU A 29 -8.19 -10.39 6.12
C LEU A 29 -9.68 -10.07 5.91
N PHE A 30 -10.56 -10.58 6.77
CA PHE A 30 -11.99 -10.28 6.69
C PHE A 30 -12.31 -8.83 7.05
N GLY A 31 -11.46 -8.18 7.85
CA GLY A 31 -11.57 -6.77 8.20
C GLY A 31 -10.93 -5.81 7.17
N LEU A 32 -10.30 -6.32 6.11
CA LEU A 32 -9.69 -5.48 5.08
C LEU A 32 -10.76 -4.76 4.24
N ASN A 33 -10.39 -3.58 3.73
CA ASN A 33 -11.21 -2.84 2.79
C ASN A 33 -11.33 -3.61 1.46
N LYS A 34 -12.49 -3.57 0.79
CA LYS A 34 -12.75 -4.18 -0.52
C LYS A 34 -11.72 -3.79 -1.60
N ASN A 35 -11.15 -2.58 -1.50
CA ASN A 35 -10.08 -2.12 -2.39
C ASN A 35 -8.79 -2.97 -2.30
N LEU A 36 -8.67 -3.82 -1.27
CA LEU A 36 -7.58 -4.77 -1.04
C LEU A 36 -8.01 -6.22 -1.24
N ASP A 37 -9.16 -6.50 -1.86
CA ASP A 37 -9.61 -7.88 -2.12
C ASP A 37 -8.63 -8.67 -3.01
N GLU A 38 -7.84 -7.98 -3.85
CA GLU A 38 -6.71 -8.58 -4.58
C GLU A 38 -5.63 -9.14 -3.65
N VAL A 39 -5.32 -8.43 -2.55
CA VAL A 39 -4.41 -8.91 -1.50
C VAL A 39 -4.99 -10.13 -0.83
N ARG A 40 -6.29 -10.11 -0.54
CA ARG A 40 -7.00 -11.24 0.06
C ARG A 40 -6.94 -12.49 -0.82
N GLY A 41 -7.15 -12.34 -2.13
CA GLY A 41 -7.02 -13.44 -3.10
C GLY A 41 -5.58 -13.96 -3.21
N SER A 42 -4.59 -13.08 -3.21
CA SER A 42 -3.17 -13.44 -3.22
C SER A 42 -2.78 -14.24 -1.97
N ILE A 43 -3.13 -13.73 -0.79
CA ILE A 43 -2.85 -14.36 0.50
C ILE A 43 -3.56 -15.73 0.62
N GLN A 44 -4.79 -15.85 0.13
CA GLN A 44 -5.51 -17.14 0.10
C GLN A 44 -4.91 -18.15 -0.91
N GLY A 45 -4.28 -17.65 -1.98
CA GLY A 45 -3.58 -18.46 -2.98
C GLY A 45 -2.17 -18.89 -2.58
N MET A 46 -1.57 -18.26 -1.56
CA MET A 46 -0.26 -18.68 -1.06
C MET A 46 -0.37 -20.04 -0.35
N LYS A 47 0.40 -21.00 -0.84
CA LYS A 47 0.41 -22.39 -0.36
C LYS A 47 0.93 -22.53 1.08
N GLN A 48 1.66 -21.53 1.57
CA GLN A 48 2.26 -21.53 2.90
C GLN A 48 1.40 -20.72 3.87
N GLN A 49 1.35 -21.17 5.12
CA GLN A 49 0.64 -20.48 6.19
C GLN A 49 1.34 -19.15 6.50
N ILE A 50 0.96 -18.10 5.76
CA ILE A 50 1.41 -16.74 6.00
C ILE A 50 1.12 -16.39 7.46
N SER A 51 2.15 -15.92 8.16
CA SER A 51 2.03 -15.40 9.52
C SER A 51 1.25 -14.08 9.55
N LEU A 52 0.73 -13.69 10.71
CA LEU A 52 0.02 -12.42 10.83
C LEU A 52 0.91 -11.22 10.44
N GLN A 53 2.20 -11.27 10.79
CA GLN A 53 3.14 -10.22 10.45
C GLN A 53 3.38 -10.10 8.94
N GLU A 54 3.51 -11.23 8.24
CA GLU A 54 3.65 -11.25 6.79
C GLU A 54 2.38 -10.73 6.10
N ALA A 55 1.20 -11.08 6.62
CA ALA A 55 -0.06 -10.54 6.11
C ALA A 55 -0.12 -9.00 6.24
N PHE A 56 0.36 -8.45 7.36
CA PHE A 56 0.50 -6.99 7.51
C PHE A 56 1.51 -6.39 6.52
N ALA A 57 2.65 -7.05 6.31
CA ALA A 57 3.65 -6.58 5.37
C ALA A 57 3.12 -6.54 3.93
N GLU A 58 2.39 -7.57 3.51
CA GLU A 58 1.80 -7.65 2.17
C GLU A 58 0.74 -6.55 1.97
N VAL A 59 -0.12 -6.31 2.95
CA VAL A 59 -1.10 -5.21 2.91
C VAL A 59 -0.39 -3.86 2.75
N ARG A 60 0.62 -3.56 3.56
CA ARG A 60 1.38 -2.29 3.45
C ARG A 60 2.09 -2.14 2.11
N ARG A 61 2.64 -3.24 1.58
CA ARG A 61 3.30 -3.25 0.27
C ARG A 61 2.29 -2.90 -0.82
N GLU A 62 1.12 -3.51 -0.77
CA GLU A 62 0.08 -3.29 -1.77
C GLU A 62 -0.52 -1.88 -1.70
N GLU A 63 -0.79 -1.36 -0.50
CA GLU A 63 -1.22 0.01 -0.30
C GLU A 63 -0.20 1.01 -0.89
N SER A 64 1.09 0.76 -0.67
CA SER A 64 2.17 1.58 -1.21
C SER A 64 2.23 1.50 -2.74
N ARG A 65 2.10 0.29 -3.31
CA ARG A 65 2.08 0.07 -4.76
C ARG A 65 0.91 0.82 -5.40
N LYS A 66 -0.30 0.68 -4.83
CA LYS A 66 -1.50 1.36 -5.31
C LYS A 66 -1.36 2.87 -5.25
N LYS A 67 -0.79 3.41 -4.17
CA LYS A 67 -0.52 4.86 -4.06
C LYS A 67 0.41 5.36 -5.18
N VAL A 68 1.41 4.59 -5.56
CA VAL A 68 2.32 4.94 -6.66
C VAL A 68 1.64 4.81 -8.02
N MET A 69 0.86 3.74 -8.24
CA MET A 69 0.25 3.46 -9.55
C MET A 69 -1.01 4.27 -9.85
N LEU A 70 -1.86 4.52 -8.85
CA LEU A 70 -3.14 5.22 -9.00
C LEU A 70 -3.06 6.70 -8.61
N GLY A 71 -1.94 7.13 -8.02
CA GLY A 71 -1.86 8.43 -7.36
C GLY A 71 -2.76 8.50 -6.12
N THR A 72 -2.65 9.59 -5.36
CA THR A 72 -3.69 9.92 -4.36
C THR A 72 -4.94 10.37 -5.11
N PRO A 73 -6.16 9.88 -4.80
CA PRO A 73 -7.38 10.49 -5.31
C PRO A 73 -7.45 11.90 -4.73
N THR A 74 -6.96 12.86 -5.51
CA THR A 74 -7.13 14.28 -5.25
C THR A 74 -8.61 14.55 -5.43
N SER A 75 -9.32 14.80 -4.33
CA SER A 75 -10.48 15.68 -4.42
C SER A 75 -9.95 16.99 -4.99
N ASP A 76 -10.35 17.30 -6.23
CA ASP A 76 -10.07 18.52 -7.00
C ASP A 76 -8.97 19.43 -6.45
N SER A 77 -7.78 19.30 -7.01
CA SER A 77 -7.15 20.50 -7.56
C SER A 77 -6.47 20.08 -8.86
N HIS A 78 -6.99 20.65 -9.93
CA HIS A 78 -6.31 20.82 -11.20
C HIS A 78 -4.90 21.35 -10.96
N ILE A 79 -3.94 20.45 -10.79
CA ILE A 79 -2.53 20.74 -10.91
C ILE A 79 -2.10 20.04 -12.18
N GLU A 80 -1.96 20.83 -13.24
CA GLU A 80 -1.35 20.43 -14.50
C GLU A 80 0.11 20.02 -14.22
N ASN A 81 0.29 18.78 -13.76
CA ASN A 81 1.60 18.13 -13.73
C ASN A 81 1.91 17.60 -15.13
N SER A 82 1.99 18.52 -16.09
CA SER A 82 2.40 18.23 -17.46
C SER A 82 3.92 18.34 -17.55
N ALA A 83 4.58 17.19 -17.72
CA ALA A 83 5.99 17.09 -18.05
C ALA A 83 6.21 17.42 -19.55
N LEU A 84 5.98 18.69 -19.95
CA LEU A 84 6.55 19.39 -21.11
C LEU A 84 5.89 20.78 -21.23
N ALA A 85 6.14 21.69 -20.30
CA ALA A 85 5.77 23.10 -20.48
C ALA A 85 7.04 23.92 -20.81
N VAL A 86 7.59 23.72 -22.01
CA VAL A 86 8.53 24.68 -22.60
C VAL A 86 7.68 25.84 -23.12
N ARG A 87 7.48 26.87 -22.29
CA ARG A 87 7.12 28.20 -22.82
C ARG A 87 8.39 28.98 -23.12
N ALA A 88 9.12 28.51 -24.14
CA ALA A 88 10.09 29.33 -24.84
C ALA A 88 9.35 30.13 -25.92
N VAL A 89 8.66 31.19 -25.52
CA VAL A 89 8.30 32.29 -26.41
C VAL A 89 8.38 33.59 -25.61
N GLU A 90 9.61 34.09 -25.42
CA GLU A 90 9.81 35.52 -25.34
C GLU A 90 10.57 35.92 -26.61
N VAL A 91 9.80 36.02 -27.70
CA VAL A 91 10.19 36.81 -28.86
C VAL A 91 9.21 37.97 -28.90
N LEU A 92 9.58 39.08 -28.25
CA LEU A 92 9.08 40.38 -28.65
C LEU A 92 10.26 41.35 -28.80
N VAL A 93 10.71 41.39 -30.06
CA VAL A 93 11.20 42.53 -30.85
C VAL A 93 11.68 43.77 -30.08
N ARG A 94 12.98 44.04 -30.29
CA ARG A 94 13.71 45.32 -30.22
C ARG A 94 12.86 46.60 -30.16
N CYS A 95 13.21 47.46 -29.21
CA CYS A 95 13.31 48.90 -29.43
C CYS A 95 14.71 49.37 -28.98
N ASP A 96 15.53 49.80 -29.93
CA ASP A 96 16.77 50.54 -29.66
C ASP A 96 16.42 51.96 -29.20
N VAL A 97 16.91 52.41 -28.04
CA VAL A 97 17.13 53.83 -27.74
C VAL A 97 18.43 53.97 -26.96
N ASN A 98 19.42 54.59 -27.62
CA ASN A 98 20.71 55.01 -27.08
C ASN A 98 20.54 55.97 -25.89
N ASN A 99 21.44 55.91 -24.91
CA ASN A 99 21.88 57.12 -24.22
C ASN A 99 23.31 56.94 -23.68
N ASP A 100 24.26 57.56 -24.40
CA ASP A 100 25.60 57.85 -23.92
C ASP A 100 25.53 58.87 -22.77
N GLY A 101 26.40 58.70 -21.78
CA GLY A 101 26.64 59.62 -20.68
C GLY A 101 27.84 59.17 -19.86
#